data_AF-G0PKV8-F1
#
_entry.id   AF-G0PKV8-F1
#
_cell.length_a   1.000
_cell.length_b   1.000
_cell.length_c   1.000
_cell.angle_alpha   90.00
_cell.angle_beta   90.00
_cell.angle_gamma   90.00
#
_symmetry.space_group_name_H-M   'P 1'
#
loop_
_entity.id
_entity.type
_entity.pdbx_description
1 polymer ?
#
loop_
_entity_poly.entity_id
_entity_poly.type
_entity_poly.pdbx_seq_one_letter_code
_entity_poly.pdbx_strand_id
1 'polypeptide(L)'
;MNYFYLLFVFPAIVSVHVGFIRFTQPVPDFLSSLSLKAQYDYKMILENETIPISTKSAEFKKWATTYNVPTQYTQYETQQNSTKVQMEKNVTQLISQLSVANSQITKIRENGSLSIEEQREAVNEL
;
A
#
# COMPACT_ATOMS: atom_id res chain seq x y z
N MET A 1 -23.08 -49.33 1.89
CA MET A 1 -24.34 -48.76 2.44
C MET A 1 -24.17 -48.66 3.94
N ASN A 2 -24.36 -47.54 4.64
CA ASN A 2 -24.66 -46.15 4.31
C ASN A 2 -24.31 -45.37 5.59
N TYR A 3 -23.29 -44.50 5.60
CA TYR A 3 -22.91 -43.74 6.80
C TYR A 3 -23.88 -42.56 6.97
N PHE A 4 -24.70 -42.61 8.01
CA PHE A 4 -25.55 -41.49 8.45
C PHE A 4 -24.65 -40.38 9.02
N TYR A 5 -24.47 -39.30 8.27
CA TYR A 5 -23.85 -38.08 8.78
C TYR A 5 -24.91 -37.23 9.48
N LEU A 6 -24.76 -37.07 10.80
CA LEU A 6 -25.50 -36.11 11.60
C LEU A 6 -25.06 -34.68 11.22
N LEU A 7 -25.95 -33.96 10.53
CA LEU A 7 -25.84 -32.53 10.28
C LEU A 7 -26.03 -31.78 11.60
N PHE A 8 -24.92 -31.34 12.21
CA PHE A 8 -24.96 -30.30 13.25
C PHE A 8 -25.29 -28.98 12.59
N VAL A 9 -26.57 -28.59 12.64
CA VAL A 9 -27.02 -27.25 12.31
C VAL A 9 -26.61 -26.34 13.47
N PHE A 10 -25.47 -25.66 13.34
CA PHE A 10 -25.12 -24.59 14.26
C PHE A 10 -26.07 -23.39 14.02
N PRO A 11 -26.81 -22.92 15.03
CA PRO A 11 -27.65 -21.74 14.87
C PRO A 11 -26.76 -20.52 14.65
N ALA A 12 -26.99 -19.83 13.53
CA ALA A 12 -26.35 -18.55 13.25
C ALA A 12 -26.86 -17.51 14.27
N ILE A 13 -26.03 -17.21 15.27
CA ILE A 13 -26.26 -16.07 16.16
C ILE A 13 -25.99 -14.81 15.33
N VAL A 14 -27.05 -14.13 14.88
CA VAL A 14 -26.93 -12.79 14.31
C VAL A 14 -26.69 -11.81 15.45
N SER A 15 -25.43 -11.62 15.80
CA SER A 15 -25.02 -10.59 16.75
C SER A 15 -25.02 -9.24 16.01
N VAL A 16 -26.01 -8.39 16.29
CA VAL A 16 -26.03 -6.99 15.81
C VAL A 16 -24.99 -6.22 16.62
N HIS A 17 -23.74 -6.28 16.20
CA HIS A 17 -22.70 -5.36 16.67
C HIS A 17 -22.83 -4.05 15.89
N VAL A 18 -23.24 -2.97 16.54
CA VAL A 18 -22.95 -1.62 16.04
C VAL A 18 -21.45 -1.37 16.30
N GLY A 19 -20.60 -2.07 15.55
CA GLY A 19 -19.15 -2.09 15.74
C GLY A 19 -18.46 -1.48 14.52
N PHE A 20 -17.61 -0.48 14.73
CA PHE A 20 -16.73 0.04 13.69
C PHE A 20 -15.51 -0.87 13.53
N ILE A 21 -15.21 -1.30 12.31
CA ILE A 21 -13.98 -2.03 12.00
C ILE A 21 -12.81 -1.05 11.97
N ARG A 22 -11.81 -1.24 12.85
CA ARG A 22 -10.57 -0.46 12.84
C ARG A 22 -9.54 -1.09 11.92
N PHE A 23 -8.87 -0.28 11.10
CA PHE A 23 -7.79 -0.71 10.21
C PHE A 23 -6.45 -0.10 10.66
N THR A 24 -5.37 -0.85 10.45
CA THR A 24 -4.00 -0.39 10.71
C THR A 24 -3.36 0.30 9.50
N GLN A 25 -3.98 0.17 8.33
CA GLN A 25 -3.51 0.70 7.06
C GLN A 25 -4.61 1.54 6.38
N PRO A 26 -4.24 2.48 5.49
CA PRO A 26 -5.22 3.20 4.68
C PRO A 26 -6.11 2.23 3.88
N VAL A 27 -7.41 2.52 3.82
CA VAL A 27 -8.40 1.71 3.11
C VAL A 27 -9.16 2.54 2.08
N PRO A 28 -9.79 1.91 1.07
CA PRO A 28 -10.63 2.63 0.11
C PRO A 28 -11.85 3.27 0.77
N ASP A 29 -12.20 4.49 0.37
CA ASP A 29 -13.35 5.23 0.95
C ASP A 29 -14.68 4.47 0.79
N PHE A 30 -14.86 3.79 -0.34
CA PHE A 30 -16.08 3.03 -0.63
C PHE A 30 -16.31 1.87 0.34
N LEU A 31 -15.27 1.40 1.05
CA LEU A 31 -15.36 0.31 2.02
C LEU A 31 -16.33 0.64 3.17
N SER A 32 -16.41 1.91 3.56
CA SER A 32 -17.29 2.40 4.62
C SER A 32 -18.79 2.21 4.34
N SER A 33 -19.16 2.13 3.04
CA SER A 33 -20.54 1.93 2.60
C SER A 33 -20.99 0.46 2.62
N LEU A 34 -20.06 -0.48 2.81
CA LEU A 34 -20.33 -1.91 2.77
C LEU A 34 -20.73 -2.46 4.15
N SER A 35 -21.29 -3.67 4.15
CA SER A 35 -21.65 -4.36 5.39
C SER A 35 -20.43 -4.57 6.29
N LEU A 36 -20.65 -4.65 7.61
CA LEU A 36 -19.56 -4.92 8.57
C LEU A 36 -18.81 -6.22 8.27
N LYS A 37 -19.50 -7.23 7.72
CA LYS A 37 -18.87 -8.47 7.26
C LYS A 37 -17.93 -8.21 6.07
N ALA A 38 -18.36 -7.41 5.09
CA ALA A 38 -17.50 -7.04 3.96
C ALA A 38 -16.24 -6.30 4.42
N GLN A 39 -16.40 -5.36 5.37
CA GLN A 39 -15.29 -4.61 5.97
C GLN A 39 -14.34 -5.52 6.75
N TYR A 40 -14.88 -6.46 7.53
CA TYR A 40 -14.08 -7.43 8.29
C TYR A 40 -13.32 -8.38 7.36
N ASP A 41 -13.96 -8.94 6.35
CA ASP A 41 -13.31 -9.84 5.39
C ASP A 41 -12.21 -9.11 4.60
N TYR A 42 -12.43 -7.83 4.25
CA TYR A 42 -11.40 -6.99 3.66
C TYR A 42 -10.20 -6.86 4.59
N LYS A 43 -10.44 -6.55 5.87
CA LYS A 43 -9.39 -6.44 6.90
C LYS A 43 -8.58 -7.74 7.01
N MET A 44 -9.26 -8.88 7.01
CA MET A 44 -8.63 -10.20 7.11
C MET A 44 -7.74 -10.54 5.92
N ILE A 45 -7.91 -9.90 4.77
CA ILE A 45 -6.99 -10.02 3.62
C ILE A 45 -5.86 -8.99 3.74
N LEU A 46 -6.21 -7.74 4.06
CA LEU A 46 -5.28 -6.62 4.15
C LEU A 46 -4.17 -6.88 5.17
N GLU A 47 -4.56 -7.25 6.38
CA GLU A 47 -3.67 -7.40 7.54
C GLU A 47 -3.13 -8.83 7.68
N ASN A 48 -3.42 -9.70 6.71
CA ASN A 48 -2.84 -11.04 6.71
C ASN A 48 -1.35 -10.98 6.38
N GLU A 49 -0.52 -11.40 7.32
CA GLU A 49 0.95 -11.47 7.16
C GLU A 49 1.40 -12.80 6.52
N THR A 50 0.50 -13.79 6.43
CA THR A 50 0.80 -15.13 5.88
C THR A 50 0.48 -15.26 4.39
N ILE A 51 -0.39 -14.38 3.85
CA ILE A 51 -0.71 -14.36 2.42
C ILE A 51 0.44 -13.69 1.66
N PRO A 52 1.04 -14.36 0.65
CA PRO A 52 2.04 -13.74 -0.21
C PRO A 52 1.54 -12.43 -0.82
N ILE A 53 2.37 -11.39 -0.85
CA ILE A 53 1.99 -10.09 -1.43
C ILE A 53 1.53 -10.26 -2.89
N SER A 54 2.18 -11.15 -3.64
CA SER A 54 1.83 -11.48 -5.03
C SER A 54 0.43 -12.07 -5.20
N THR A 55 -0.16 -12.66 -4.16
CA THR A 55 -1.49 -13.28 -4.21
C THR A 55 -2.59 -12.40 -3.62
N LYS A 56 -2.26 -11.35 -2.85
CA LYS A 56 -3.25 -10.44 -2.25
C LYS A 56 -4.20 -9.81 -3.27
N SER A 57 -3.72 -9.44 -4.47
CA SER A 57 -4.59 -8.91 -5.54
C SER A 57 -5.70 -9.89 -5.94
N ALA A 58 -5.37 -11.19 -6.05
CA ALA A 58 -6.36 -12.21 -6.38
C ALA A 58 -7.40 -12.39 -5.27
N GLU A 59 -6.97 -12.37 -4.00
CA GLU A 59 -7.89 -12.47 -2.85
C GLU A 59 -8.83 -11.28 -2.75
N PHE A 60 -8.34 -10.06 -2.97
CA PHE A 60 -9.22 -8.89 -3.01
C PHE A 60 -10.16 -8.88 -4.23
N LYS A 61 -9.76 -9.41 -5.38
CA LYS A 61 -10.67 -9.60 -6.54
C LYS A 61 -11.79 -10.58 -6.23
N LYS A 62 -11.50 -11.67 -5.53
CA LYS A 62 -12.51 -12.60 -5.02
C LYS A 62 -13.45 -11.90 -4.04
N TRP A 63 -12.89 -11.17 -3.06
CA TRP A 63 -13.68 -10.37 -2.11
C TRP A 63 -14.60 -9.37 -2.82
N ALA A 64 -14.09 -8.63 -3.81
CA ALA A 64 -14.86 -7.64 -4.53
C ALA A 64 -16.02 -8.27 -5.32
N THR A 65 -15.81 -9.47 -5.86
CA THR A 65 -16.86 -10.26 -6.52
C THR A 65 -17.92 -10.70 -5.51
N THR A 66 -17.51 -11.25 -4.36
CA THR A 66 -18.41 -11.71 -3.28
C THR A 66 -19.32 -10.59 -2.77
N TYR A 67 -18.82 -9.35 -2.71
CA TYR A 67 -19.55 -8.20 -2.19
C TYR A 67 -20.09 -7.24 -3.26
N ASN A 68 -20.08 -7.66 -4.53
CA ASN A 68 -20.62 -6.88 -5.67
C ASN A 68 -20.00 -5.48 -5.83
N VAL A 69 -18.70 -5.35 -5.59
CA VAL A 69 -17.91 -4.12 -5.78
C VAL A 69 -16.70 -4.25 -6.74
N PRO A 70 -16.76 -5.05 -7.82
CA PRO A 70 -15.60 -5.27 -8.69
C PRO A 70 -15.11 -3.98 -9.37
N THR A 71 -16.03 -3.10 -9.77
CA THR A 71 -15.71 -1.82 -10.43
C THR A 71 -14.98 -0.88 -9.48
N GLN A 72 -15.52 -0.67 -8.28
CA GLN A 72 -14.94 0.20 -7.26
C GLN A 72 -13.55 -0.31 -6.85
N TYR A 73 -13.41 -1.62 -6.68
CA TYR A 73 -12.12 -2.23 -6.35
C TYR A 73 -11.10 -2.08 -7.48
N THR A 74 -11.49 -2.29 -8.73
CA THR A 74 -10.59 -2.15 -9.90
C THR A 74 -10.11 -0.70 -10.07
N GLN A 75 -10.99 0.27 -9.85
CA GLN A 75 -10.62 1.69 -9.85
C GLN A 75 -9.61 2.00 -8.75
N TYR A 76 -9.85 1.52 -7.53
CA TYR A 76 -8.92 1.66 -6.41
C TYR A 76 -7.56 0.99 -6.71
N GLU A 77 -7.54 -0.25 -7.19
CA GLU A 77 -6.30 -0.97 -7.56
C GLU A 77 -5.50 -0.20 -8.62
N THR A 78 -6.18 0.34 -9.63
CA THR A 78 -5.55 1.15 -10.68
C THR A 78 -4.94 2.44 -10.11
N GLN A 79 -5.67 3.14 -9.24
CA GLN A 79 -5.17 4.36 -8.61
C GLN A 79 -3.95 4.07 -7.73
N GLN A 80 -3.98 3.02 -6.92
CA GLN A 80 -2.86 2.63 -6.06
C GLN A 80 -1.61 2.28 -6.87
N ASN A 81 -1.77 1.55 -7.97
CA ASN A 81 -0.66 1.22 -8.87
C ASN A 81 -0.07 2.47 -9.51
N SER A 82 -0.91 3.40 -9.98
CA SER A 82 -0.45 4.68 -10.53
C SER A 82 0.35 5.48 -9.50
N THR A 83 -0.19 5.62 -8.28
CA THR A 83 0.49 6.32 -7.17
C THR A 83 1.84 5.68 -6.85
N LYS A 84 1.91 4.34 -6.81
CA LYS A 84 3.17 3.60 -6.58
C LYS A 84 4.20 3.91 -7.65
N VAL A 85 3.82 3.83 -8.93
CA VAL A 85 4.74 4.12 -10.06
C VAL A 85 5.26 5.56 -10.00
N GLN A 86 4.38 6.53 -9.70
CA GLN A 86 4.81 7.93 -9.54
C GLN A 86 5.77 8.10 -8.36
N MET A 87 5.50 7.45 -7.24
CA MET A 87 6.38 7.47 -6.08
C MET A 87 7.76 6.89 -6.40
N GLU A 88 7.82 5.72 -7.04
CA GLU A 88 9.08 5.07 -7.45
C GLU A 88 9.88 5.96 -8.41
N LYS A 89 9.20 6.60 -9.38
CA LYS A 89 9.83 7.55 -10.29
C LYS A 89 10.40 8.76 -9.55
N ASN A 90 9.64 9.36 -8.64
CA ASN A 90 10.07 10.53 -7.88
C ASN A 90 11.27 10.22 -6.98
N VAL A 91 11.26 9.06 -6.31
CA VAL A 91 12.39 8.59 -5.49
C VAL A 91 13.63 8.36 -6.36
N THR A 92 13.47 7.72 -7.52
CA THR A 92 14.58 7.51 -8.48
C THR A 92 15.18 8.84 -8.93
N GLN A 93 14.33 9.81 -9.26
CA GLN A 93 14.77 11.15 -9.65
C GLN A 93 15.53 11.85 -8.52
N LEU A 94 15.02 11.77 -7.29
CA LEU A 94 15.68 12.36 -6.13
C LEU A 94 17.06 11.74 -5.87
N ILE A 95 17.17 10.41 -5.95
CA ILE A 95 18.46 9.71 -5.81
C ILE A 95 19.44 10.17 -6.88
N SER A 96 18.99 10.31 -8.14
CA SER A 96 19.83 10.82 -9.22
C SER A 96 20.31 12.25 -8.96
N GLN A 97 19.42 13.13 -8.50
CA GLN A 97 19.77 14.52 -8.16
C GLN A 97 20.77 14.58 -7.00
N LEU A 98 20.56 13.78 -5.95
CA LEU A 98 21.49 13.67 -4.81
C LEU A 98 22.87 13.17 -5.24
N SER A 99 22.93 12.20 -6.15
CA SER A 99 24.20 11.70 -6.69
C SER A 99 24.96 12.79 -7.47
N VAL A 100 24.26 13.57 -8.28
CA VAL A 100 24.84 14.70 -9.02
C VAL A 100 25.36 15.77 -8.06
N ALA A 101 24.54 16.18 -7.09
CA ALA A 101 24.94 17.16 -6.08
C ALA A 101 26.17 16.69 -5.30
N ASN A 102 26.22 15.43 -4.87
CA ASN A 102 27.38 14.85 -4.20
C ASN A 102 28.63 14.92 -5.10
N SER A 103 28.52 14.57 -6.39
CA SER A 103 29.65 14.68 -7.32
C SER A 103 30.15 16.12 -7.50
N GLN A 104 29.24 17.10 -7.57
CA GLN A 104 29.60 18.52 -7.66
C GLN A 104 30.31 19.01 -6.40
N ILE A 105 29.77 18.69 -5.22
CA ILE A 105 30.37 19.04 -3.92
C ILE A 105 31.77 18.41 -3.79
N THR A 106 31.95 17.14 -4.16
CA THR A 106 33.25 16.47 -4.12
C THR A 106 34.26 17.17 -5.04
N LYS A 107 33.87 17.49 -6.28
CA LYS A 107 34.74 18.20 -7.23
C LYS A 107 35.16 19.58 -6.73
N ILE A 108 34.25 20.32 -6.08
CA ILE A 108 34.58 21.61 -5.47
C ILE A 108 35.61 21.43 -4.36
N ARG A 109 35.40 20.45 -3.47
CA ARG A 109 36.28 20.21 -2.32
C ARG A 109 37.68 19.70 -2.72
N GLU A 110 37.76 18.91 -3.77
CA GLU A 110 39.02 18.37 -4.29
C GLU A 110 39.78 19.37 -5.16
N ASN A 111 39.18 20.52 -5.50
CA ASN A 111 39.85 21.55 -6.27
C ASN A 111 40.87 22.30 -5.41
N GLY A 112 42.13 21.88 -5.50
CA GLY A 112 43.27 22.51 -4.82
C GLY A 112 43.62 23.92 -5.32
N SER A 113 42.93 24.44 -6.33
CA SER A 113 43.07 25.84 -6.78
C SER A 113 42.16 26.80 -6.01
N LEU A 114 41.13 26.29 -5.31
CA LEU A 114 40.23 27.08 -4.49
C LEU A 114 40.71 27.08 -3.04
N SER A 115 40.60 28.22 -2.37
CA SER A 115 40.68 28.32 -0.91
C SER A 115 39.43 27.71 -0.24
N ILE A 116 39.50 27.47 1.06
CA ILE A 116 38.38 26.91 1.84
C ILE A 116 37.12 27.80 1.76
N GLU A 117 37.30 29.13 1.71
CA GLU A 117 36.16 30.05 1.62
C GLU A 117 35.50 29.97 0.24
N GLU A 118 36.29 29.99 -0.83
CA GLU A 118 35.79 29.82 -2.21
C GLU A 118 35.11 28.47 -2.42
N GLN A 119 35.61 27.40 -1.78
CA GLN A 119 34.93 26.09 -1.79
C GLN A 119 33.57 26.13 -1.08
N ARG A 120 33.45 26.85 0.04
CA ARG A 120 32.17 26.99 0.77
C ARG A 120 31.17 27.79 -0.05
N GLU A 121 31.59 28.90 -0.64
CA GLU A 121 30.75 29.73 -1.52
C GLU A 121 30.24 28.92 -2.71
N ALA A 122 31.13 28.20 -3.41
CA ALA A 122 30.74 27.38 -4.55
C ALA A 122 29.77 26.23 -4.19
N VAL A 123 29.85 25.67 -2.97
CA VAL A 123 28.87 24.67 -2.50
C VAL A 123 27.51 25.31 -2.19
N ASN A 124 27.48 26.53 -1.67
CA ASN A 124 26.23 27.24 -1.36
C ASN A 124 25.46 27.69 -2.62
N GLU A 125 26.14 27.76 -3.77
CA GLU A 125 25.55 28.11 -5.07
C GLU A 125 24.95 26.91 -5.84
N LEU A 126 25.08 25.69 -5.32
CA LEU A 126 24.46 24.47 -5.87
C LEU A 126 22.98 24.34 -5.47
#